data_AF-A0A6L7VZY3-F1
#
_entry.id   AF-A0A6L7VZY3-F1
#
_cell.length_a   1.000
_cell.length_b   1.000
_cell.length_c   1.000
_cell.angle_alpha   90.00
_cell.angle_beta   90.00
_cell.angle_gamma   90.00
#
_symmetry.space_group_name_H-M   'P 1'
#
loop_
_entity.id
_entity.type
_entity.pdbx_description
1 polymer ?
#
loop_
_entity_poly.entity_id
_entity_poly.type
_entity_poly.pdbx_seq_one_letter_code
_entity_poly.pdbx_strand_id
1 'polypeptide(L)'
;MNMVVICCDTFRADIVGAGKKLSHVRTLHLDQLASEGLVFNRCFAEGLPTIPFRRCVFTGIPSFPWRFDTPNEGLQPAGSGWHPIPPDQDTLAERLHDAGFVTGLVADTYHMFKPTQNFTRGFLSWRFVRGQEQDGYRTGPLSRIDLAAHVRDGDADPRKHAVIVQYLLNMLDRQEGEENYLAAQVFREASQWVEDNRGNKPFFLWIV
;
A
#
# COMPACT_ATOMS: atom_id res chain seq x y z
N MET A 1 -13.55 -19.66 8.34
CA MET A 1 -12.31 -19.00 8.82
C MET A 1 -12.21 -17.67 8.10
N ASN A 2 -11.86 -16.59 8.80
CA ASN A 2 -11.64 -15.29 8.18
C ASN A 2 -10.15 -15.07 7.95
N MET A 3 -9.81 -14.27 6.95
CA MET A 3 -8.43 -13.97 6.59
C MET A 3 -8.22 -12.46 6.59
N VAL A 4 -7.23 -11.98 7.33
CA VAL A 4 -6.79 -10.59 7.33
C VAL A 4 -5.31 -10.56 7.00
N VAL A 5 -4.93 -9.77 6.01
CA VAL A 5 -3.54 -9.55 5.63
C VAL A 5 -3.21 -8.08 5.84
N ILE A 6 -2.20 -7.82 6.67
CA ILE A 6 -1.62 -6.49 6.88
C ILE A 6 -0.29 -6.48 6.13
N CYS A 7 -0.21 -5.67 5.08
CA CYS A 7 0.99 -5.51 4.26
C CYS A 7 1.58 -4.12 4.49
N CYS A 8 2.67 -4.03 5.26
CA CYS A 8 3.33 -2.74 5.50
C CYS A 8 4.30 -2.39 4.36
N ASP A 9 4.20 -1.18 3.79
CA ASP A 9 5.13 -0.74 2.75
C ASP A 9 6.47 -0.26 3.34
N THR A 10 7.58 -0.70 2.73
CA THR A 10 8.96 -0.35 3.14
C THR A 10 9.28 -0.68 4.61
N PHE A 11 8.58 -1.65 5.20
CA PHE A 11 8.78 -2.08 6.59
C PHE A 11 10.02 -2.97 6.73
N ARG A 12 10.91 -2.62 7.66
CA ARG A 12 12.17 -3.36 7.85
C ARG A 12 11.99 -4.56 8.76
N ALA A 13 12.68 -5.65 8.43
CA ALA A 13 12.68 -6.89 9.21
C ALA A 13 13.34 -6.80 10.60
N ASP A 14 14.06 -5.71 10.90
CA ASP A 14 14.79 -5.50 12.16
C ASP A 14 14.10 -4.49 13.11
N ILE A 15 12.82 -4.16 12.87
CA ILE A 15 12.01 -3.24 13.70
C ILE A 15 11.29 -3.97 14.84
N VAL A 16 10.67 -5.12 14.59
CA VAL A 16 9.84 -5.84 15.58
C VAL A 16 10.70 -6.83 16.38
N GLY A 17 10.44 -6.88 17.69
CA GLY A 17 11.09 -7.82 18.61
C GLY A 17 12.38 -7.32 19.26
N ALA A 18 12.72 -7.95 20.39
CA ALA A 18 13.89 -7.60 21.18
C ALA A 18 15.22 -7.98 20.50
N GLY A 19 16.28 -7.22 20.79
CA GLY A 19 17.65 -7.53 20.35
C GLY A 19 17.93 -7.28 18.86
N LYS A 20 17.04 -6.59 18.15
CA LYS A 20 17.23 -6.17 16.75
C LYS A 20 17.83 -4.77 16.67
N LYS A 21 18.34 -4.39 15.49
CA LYS A 21 18.99 -3.08 15.27
C LYS A 21 18.05 -1.90 15.57
N LEU A 22 16.77 -2.02 15.25
CA LEU A 22 15.77 -0.98 15.47
C LEU A 22 14.83 -1.28 16.65
N SER A 23 15.24 -2.14 17.60
CA SER A 23 14.41 -2.48 18.77
C SER A 23 14.17 -1.31 19.75
N HIS A 24 14.72 -0.12 19.48
CA HIS A 24 14.38 1.12 20.19
C HIS A 24 13.08 1.75 19.69
N VAL A 25 12.60 1.36 18.49
CA VAL A 25 11.28 1.74 17.98
C VAL A 25 10.23 0.93 18.74
N ARG A 26 9.21 1.61 19.27
CA ARG A 26 8.15 0.95 20.05
C ARG A 26 7.09 0.36 19.11
N THR A 27 6.93 -0.96 19.13
CA THR A 27 5.96 -1.70 18.29
C THR A 27 5.02 -2.60 19.09
N LEU A 28 4.51 -2.11 20.23
CA LEU A 28 3.81 -2.91 21.24
C LEU A 28 2.77 -3.91 20.69
N HIS A 29 1.92 -3.49 19.75
CA HIS A 29 0.89 -4.35 19.17
C HIS A 29 1.44 -5.40 18.19
N LEU A 30 2.50 -5.07 17.45
CA LEU A 30 3.18 -6.05 16.58
C LEU A 30 4.02 -7.02 17.42
N ASP A 31 4.64 -6.56 18.51
CA ASP A 31 5.35 -7.41 19.46
C ASP A 31 4.39 -8.41 20.12
N GLN A 32 3.19 -7.97 20.49
CA GLN A 32 2.14 -8.84 21.01
C GLN A 32 1.69 -9.87 19.97
N LEU A 33 1.38 -9.43 18.74
CA LEU A 33 1.00 -10.32 17.64
C LEU A 33 2.09 -11.38 17.35
N ALA A 34 3.35 -10.98 17.40
CA ALA A 34 4.48 -11.90 17.23
C ALA A 34 4.58 -12.90 18.39
N SER A 35 4.26 -12.50 19.62
CA SER A 35 4.31 -13.38 20.81
C SER A 35 3.16 -14.41 20.86
N GLU A 36 2.02 -14.08 20.25
CA GLU A 36 0.83 -14.93 20.21
C GLU A 36 0.74 -15.76 18.90
N GLY A 37 1.66 -15.53 17.96
CA GLY A 37 1.63 -16.10 16.62
C GLY A 37 2.89 -16.87 16.23
N LEU A 38 3.05 -17.06 14.92
CA LEU A 38 4.23 -17.69 14.33
C LEU A 38 5.04 -16.67 13.55
N VAL A 39 6.34 -16.59 13.83
CA VAL A 39 7.27 -15.66 13.16
C VAL A 39 8.20 -16.42 12.21
N PHE A 40 8.21 -16.00 10.94
CA PHE A 40 9.11 -16.54 9.93
C PHE A 40 10.37 -15.68 9.81
N ASN A 41 11.50 -16.15 10.36
CA ASN A 41 12.79 -15.45 10.28
C ASN A 41 13.46 -15.52 8.89
N ARG A 42 12.87 -16.30 7.97
CA ARG A 42 13.35 -16.52 6.59
C ARG A 42 12.19 -16.38 5.60
N CYS A 43 11.52 -15.24 5.64
CA CYS A 43 10.46 -14.88 4.71
C CYS A 43 11.00 -13.88 3.68
N PHE A 44 10.91 -14.22 2.40
CA PHE A 44 11.48 -13.42 1.31
C PHE A 44 10.40 -13.06 0.31
N ALA A 45 10.39 -11.80 -0.12
CA ALA A 45 9.60 -11.35 -1.26
C ALA A 45 10.23 -11.89 -2.56
N GLU A 46 9.39 -12.32 -3.51
CA GLU A 46 9.84 -12.74 -4.84
C GLU A 46 10.13 -11.55 -5.75
N GLY A 47 9.22 -10.58 -5.80
CA GLY A 47 9.36 -9.34 -6.55
C GLY A 47 9.42 -8.13 -5.63
N LEU A 48 10.25 -7.15 -5.96
CA LEU A 48 10.33 -5.84 -5.30
C LEU A 48 10.53 -4.73 -6.34
N PRO A 49 10.11 -3.49 -6.07
CA PRO A 49 9.40 -3.00 -4.87
C PRO A 49 7.87 -3.06 -5.02
N THR A 50 7.11 -2.65 -4.01
CA THR A 50 5.69 -2.24 -4.07
C THR A 50 4.74 -3.05 -5.00
N ILE A 51 4.68 -2.71 -6.29
CA ILE A 51 3.77 -3.31 -7.28
C ILE A 51 4.18 -4.72 -7.69
N PRO A 52 5.43 -4.99 -8.15
CA PRO A 52 5.84 -6.35 -8.45
C PRO A 52 5.72 -7.33 -7.27
N PHE A 53 5.91 -6.88 -6.01
CA PHE A 53 5.61 -7.69 -4.82
C PHE A 53 4.13 -8.08 -4.77
N ARG A 54 3.24 -7.08 -4.80
CA ARG A 54 1.79 -7.28 -4.70
C ARG A 54 1.27 -8.14 -5.83
N ARG A 55 1.80 -7.99 -7.05
CA ARG A 55 1.45 -8.85 -8.19
C ARG A 55 1.75 -10.32 -7.89
N CYS A 56 2.96 -10.61 -7.37
CA CYS A 56 3.33 -11.98 -7.02
C CYS A 56 2.42 -12.54 -5.95
N VAL A 57 2.09 -11.76 -4.91
CA VAL A 57 1.19 -12.23 -3.84
C VAL A 57 -0.24 -12.42 -4.34
N PHE A 58 -0.72 -11.52 -5.19
CA PHE A 58 -2.10 -11.55 -5.68
C PHE A 58 -2.31 -12.67 -6.69
N THR A 59 -1.32 -13.03 -7.50
CA THR A 59 -1.49 -14.07 -8.54
C THR A 59 -0.86 -15.42 -8.16
N GLY A 60 0.07 -15.44 -7.20
CA GLY A 60 0.94 -16.60 -6.96
C GLY A 60 1.96 -16.84 -8.08
N ILE A 61 2.08 -15.92 -9.04
CA ILE A 61 2.95 -16.06 -10.22
C ILE A 61 4.18 -15.17 -10.03
N PRO A 62 5.41 -15.72 -10.16
CA PRO A 62 6.64 -14.95 -10.12
C PRO A 62 6.61 -13.75 -11.08
N SER A 63 7.05 -12.60 -10.61
CA SER A 63 7.19 -11.38 -11.42
C SER A 63 8.62 -11.22 -11.93
N PHE A 64 9.63 -11.65 -11.18
CA PHE A 64 11.04 -11.57 -11.57
C PHE A 64 11.41 -12.68 -12.58
N PRO A 65 12.32 -12.44 -13.54
CA PRO A 65 13.07 -11.22 -13.88
C PRO A 65 12.30 -10.27 -14.82
N TRP A 66 11.02 -10.00 -14.55
CA TRP A 66 10.18 -9.09 -15.32
C TRP A 66 9.91 -9.59 -16.74
N ARG A 67 9.53 -10.88 -16.83
CA ARG A 67 9.33 -11.59 -18.11
C ARG A 67 8.07 -11.15 -18.89
N PHE A 68 7.27 -10.26 -18.34
CA PHE A 68 6.02 -9.81 -18.95
C PHE A 68 6.27 -8.52 -19.72
N ASP A 69 6.20 -8.61 -21.04
CA ASP A 69 6.04 -7.44 -21.90
C ASP A 69 4.57 -7.01 -21.80
N THR A 70 4.31 -6.00 -20.98
CA THR A 70 2.94 -5.55 -20.71
C THR A 70 2.86 -4.05 -20.97
N PRO A 71 1.79 -3.58 -21.64
CA PRO A 71 1.55 -2.17 -21.85
C PRO A 71 1.61 -1.41 -20.53
N ASN A 72 2.57 -0.49 -20.41
CA ASN A 72 2.73 0.36 -19.22
C ASN A 72 2.62 1.85 -19.56
N GLU A 73 2.10 2.18 -20.74
CA GLU A 73 1.91 3.53 -21.19
C GLU A 73 1.01 4.30 -20.21
N GLY A 74 1.45 5.51 -19.86
CA GLY A 74 0.75 6.37 -18.91
C GLY A 74 0.94 5.98 -17.44
N LEU A 75 1.71 4.93 -17.13
CA LEU A 75 2.12 4.62 -15.76
C LEU A 75 3.42 5.34 -15.41
N GLN A 76 3.50 5.82 -14.17
CA GLN A 76 4.74 6.33 -13.60
C GLN A 76 4.87 5.80 -12.16
N PRO A 77 5.92 5.04 -11.82
CA PRO A 77 7.01 4.61 -12.69
C PRO A 77 6.54 3.58 -13.73
N ALA A 78 7.20 3.57 -14.89
CA ALA A 78 7.04 2.58 -15.97
C ALA A 78 8.19 1.56 -15.97
N GLY A 79 8.77 1.27 -14.80
CA GLY A 79 9.89 0.33 -14.68
C GLY A 79 9.47 -1.12 -14.95
N SER A 80 10.44 -2.00 -15.15
CA SER A 80 10.19 -3.44 -15.26
C SER A 80 9.45 -3.97 -14.01
N GLY A 81 8.39 -4.77 -14.23
CA GLY A 81 7.53 -5.25 -13.16
C GLY A 81 6.42 -4.29 -12.71
N TRP A 82 6.42 -3.03 -13.16
CA TRP A 82 5.38 -2.04 -12.87
C TRP A 82 4.29 -2.03 -13.95
N HIS A 83 3.55 -3.12 -14.03
CA HIS A 83 2.55 -3.34 -15.07
C HIS A 83 1.23 -3.85 -14.48
N PRO A 84 0.11 -3.76 -15.23
CA PRO A 84 -1.14 -4.41 -14.87
C PRO A 84 -0.97 -5.86 -14.44
N ILE A 85 -1.87 -6.33 -13.58
CA ILE A 85 -2.18 -7.76 -13.55
C ILE A 85 -2.89 -8.12 -14.88
N PRO A 86 -2.29 -9.02 -15.70
CA PRO A 86 -2.92 -9.48 -16.94
C PRO A 86 -4.31 -10.07 -16.69
N PRO A 87 -5.29 -9.83 -17.57
CA PRO A 87 -6.68 -10.27 -17.36
C PRO A 87 -6.85 -11.79 -17.28
N ASP A 88 -5.94 -12.55 -17.91
CA ASP A 88 -5.91 -14.02 -17.90
C ASP A 88 -5.31 -14.62 -16.61
N GLN A 89 -4.76 -13.78 -15.73
CA GLN A 89 -4.24 -14.19 -14.43
C GLN A 89 -5.25 -13.87 -13.34
N ASP A 90 -5.83 -14.92 -12.77
CA ASP A 90 -6.76 -14.80 -11.65
C ASP A 90 -6.03 -14.32 -10.39
N THR A 91 -6.67 -13.41 -9.65
CA THR A 91 -6.17 -12.93 -8.37
C THR A 91 -6.64 -13.81 -7.20
N LEU A 92 -5.93 -13.75 -6.08
CA LEU A 92 -6.30 -14.35 -4.81
C LEU A 92 -7.69 -13.89 -4.38
N ALA A 93 -8.01 -12.61 -4.59
CA ALA A 93 -9.33 -12.07 -4.28
C ALA A 93 -10.41 -12.68 -5.18
N GLU A 94 -10.17 -12.85 -6.49
CA GLU A 94 -11.13 -13.52 -7.39
C GLU A 94 -11.36 -14.98 -6.97
N ARG A 95 -10.30 -15.71 -6.66
CA ARG A 95 -10.39 -17.10 -6.16
C ARG A 95 -11.16 -17.21 -4.84
N LEU A 96 -10.93 -16.28 -3.91
CA LEU A 96 -11.62 -16.27 -2.62
C LEU A 96 -13.09 -15.86 -2.77
N HIS A 97 -13.37 -14.89 -3.63
CA HIS A 97 -14.73 -14.52 -4.00
C HIS A 97 -15.51 -15.73 -4.54
N ASP A 98 -14.93 -16.48 -5.48
CA ASP A 98 -15.56 -17.67 -6.07
C ASP A 98 -15.76 -18.79 -5.04
N ALA A 99 -14.92 -18.82 -4.00
CA ALA A 99 -15.06 -19.72 -2.85
C ALA A 99 -16.06 -19.21 -1.78
N GLY A 100 -16.77 -18.11 -2.03
CA GLY A 100 -17.80 -17.56 -1.15
C GLY A 100 -17.31 -16.60 -0.06
N PHE A 101 -16.09 -16.04 -0.20
CA PHE A 101 -15.60 -15.01 0.73
C PHE A 101 -16.16 -13.64 0.36
N VAL A 102 -16.51 -12.86 1.39
CA VAL A 102 -16.61 -11.41 1.23
C VAL A 102 -15.20 -10.83 1.18
N THR A 103 -14.83 -10.20 0.07
CA THR A 103 -13.47 -9.72 -0.20
C THR A 103 -13.38 -8.19 -0.08
N GLY A 104 -12.44 -7.72 0.74
CA GLY A 104 -12.20 -6.30 1.03
C GLY A 104 -10.76 -5.88 0.78
N LEU A 105 -10.57 -4.66 0.28
CA LEU A 105 -9.29 -3.98 0.15
C LEU A 105 -9.36 -2.62 0.84
N VAL A 106 -8.41 -2.29 1.71
CA VAL A 106 -8.25 -0.93 2.26
C VAL A 106 -6.80 -0.55 2.06
N ALA A 107 -6.56 0.48 1.25
CA ALA A 107 -5.23 0.78 0.76
C ALA A 107 -4.93 2.28 0.61
N ASP A 108 -3.72 2.70 0.96
CA ASP A 108 -3.18 4.03 0.59
C ASP A 108 -2.18 3.98 -0.59
N THR A 109 -1.78 2.77 -1.00
CA THR A 109 -0.81 2.55 -2.08
C THR A 109 -1.42 2.91 -3.45
N TYR A 110 -1.38 4.20 -3.80
CA TYR A 110 -2.04 4.75 -5.00
C TYR A 110 -1.63 4.06 -6.32
N HIS A 111 -0.45 3.46 -6.36
CA HIS A 111 0.02 2.72 -7.54
C HIS A 111 -0.92 1.59 -7.96
N MET A 112 -1.63 0.94 -7.02
CA MET A 112 -2.61 -0.11 -7.32
C MET A 112 -3.85 0.42 -8.04
N PHE A 113 -4.17 1.70 -7.87
CA PHE A 113 -5.40 2.34 -8.31
C PHE A 113 -5.26 3.14 -9.61
N LYS A 114 -4.09 3.07 -10.26
CA LYS A 114 -3.93 3.70 -11.58
C LYS A 114 -4.83 2.99 -12.59
N PRO A 115 -5.42 3.71 -13.56
CA PRO A 115 -6.50 3.18 -14.41
C PRO A 115 -6.20 1.85 -15.09
N THR A 116 -4.94 1.55 -15.38
CA THR A 116 -4.50 0.37 -16.13
C THR A 116 -3.89 -0.74 -15.26
N GLN A 117 -4.01 -0.70 -13.92
CA GLN A 117 -3.25 -1.61 -13.04
C GLN A 117 -3.99 -2.90 -12.66
N ASN A 118 -5.33 -2.94 -12.68
CA ASN A 118 -6.15 -4.13 -12.40
C ASN A 118 -5.98 -4.78 -11.01
N PHE A 119 -5.46 -4.08 -10.00
CA PHE A 119 -5.24 -4.65 -8.65
C PHE A 119 -6.51 -4.74 -7.77
N THR A 120 -7.62 -4.15 -8.20
CA THR A 120 -8.90 -4.20 -7.47
C THR A 120 -9.76 -5.42 -7.85
N ARG A 121 -9.33 -6.21 -8.85
CA ARG A 121 -10.05 -7.39 -9.33
C ARG A 121 -10.31 -8.39 -8.20
N GLY A 122 -11.56 -8.84 -8.10
CA GLY A 122 -12.00 -9.83 -7.12
C GLY A 122 -12.33 -9.27 -5.74
N PHE A 123 -12.05 -8.00 -5.46
CA PHE A 123 -12.49 -7.34 -4.23
C PHE A 123 -13.93 -6.82 -4.40
N LEU A 124 -14.86 -7.28 -3.57
CA LEU A 124 -16.25 -6.80 -3.55
C LEU A 124 -16.34 -5.37 -3.02
N SER A 125 -15.40 -4.96 -2.15
CA SER A 125 -15.29 -3.61 -1.63
C SER A 125 -13.83 -3.18 -1.63
N TRP A 126 -13.54 -1.98 -2.10
CA TRP A 126 -12.24 -1.35 -1.91
C TRP A 126 -12.36 0.07 -1.37
N ARG A 127 -11.46 0.45 -0.47
CA ARG A 127 -11.25 1.81 0.02
C ARG A 127 -9.86 2.25 -0.43
N PHE A 128 -9.81 3.38 -1.12
CA PHE A 128 -8.56 4.02 -1.53
C PHE A 128 -8.37 5.31 -0.73
N VAL A 129 -7.47 5.27 0.24
CA VAL A 129 -7.03 6.42 1.01
C VAL A 129 -6.03 7.23 0.18
N ARG A 130 -6.48 8.37 -0.36
CA ARG A 130 -5.72 9.18 -1.33
C ARG A 130 -4.60 10.00 -0.69
N GLY A 131 -3.56 10.31 -1.48
CA GLY A 131 -2.57 11.34 -1.17
C GLY A 131 -1.15 10.85 -0.90
N GLN A 132 -0.90 9.54 -0.95
CA GLN A 132 0.44 8.98 -0.80
C GLN A 132 1.37 9.44 -1.96
N GLU A 133 2.63 9.74 -1.64
CA GLU A 133 3.64 10.22 -2.61
C GLU A 133 3.09 11.32 -3.56
N GLN A 134 3.23 11.11 -4.88
CA GLN A 134 2.77 11.98 -5.96
C GLN A 134 1.38 11.60 -6.49
N ASP A 135 0.53 10.96 -5.68
CA ASP A 135 -0.88 10.77 -6.03
C ASP A 135 -1.48 12.11 -6.46
N GLY A 136 -2.18 12.13 -7.60
CA GLY A 136 -2.95 13.28 -8.08
C GLY A 136 -4.22 13.49 -7.26
N TYR A 137 -4.11 13.48 -5.93
CA TYR A 137 -5.22 13.63 -4.99
C TYR A 137 -5.71 15.07 -4.96
N ARG A 138 -4.78 16.03 -4.91
CA ARG A 138 -5.12 17.44 -4.75
C ARG A 138 -4.12 18.37 -5.42
N THR A 139 -4.64 19.46 -5.98
CA THR A 139 -3.86 20.65 -6.36
C THR A 139 -4.11 21.77 -5.36
N GLY A 140 -3.21 22.75 -5.27
CA GLY A 140 -3.41 23.90 -4.38
C GLY A 140 -2.40 25.02 -4.60
N PRO A 141 -2.56 26.15 -3.88
CA PRO A 141 -1.65 27.27 -3.99
C PRO A 141 -0.27 26.89 -3.44
N LEU A 142 0.78 27.07 -4.25
CA LEU A 142 2.16 26.77 -3.85
C LEU A 142 2.63 27.59 -2.64
N SER A 143 2.00 28.74 -2.37
CA SER A 143 2.25 29.54 -1.16
C SER A 143 1.88 28.86 0.15
N ARG A 144 1.15 27.72 0.10
CA ARG A 144 0.76 26.94 1.29
C ARG A 144 1.72 25.81 1.61
N ILE A 145 2.72 25.55 0.77
CA ILE A 145 3.75 24.51 1.02
C ILE A 145 5.10 25.17 1.29
N ASP A 146 5.89 24.55 2.16
CA ASP A 146 7.30 24.92 2.38
C ASP A 146 8.22 23.97 1.61
N LEU A 147 8.41 24.23 0.31
CA LEU A 147 9.30 23.39 -0.51
C LEU A 147 10.76 23.46 -0.04
N ALA A 148 11.20 24.62 0.46
CA ALA A 148 12.59 24.84 0.84
C ALA A 148 13.03 23.92 1.99
N ALA A 149 12.13 23.58 2.90
CA ALA A 149 12.40 22.61 3.98
C ALA A 149 12.67 21.17 3.51
N HIS A 150 12.38 20.84 2.24
CA HIS A 150 12.46 19.47 1.71
C HIS A 150 13.45 19.29 0.56
N VAL A 151 14.17 20.35 0.19
CA VAL A 151 15.16 20.32 -0.90
C VAL A 151 16.48 20.92 -0.44
N ARG A 152 17.50 20.86 -1.29
CA ARG A 152 18.79 21.49 -1.00
C ARG A 152 18.65 23.02 -0.99
N ASP A 153 19.43 23.67 -0.14
CA ASP A 153 19.49 25.13 -0.04
C ASP A 153 19.68 25.77 -1.43
N GLY A 154 18.81 26.72 -1.75
CA GLY A 154 18.84 27.44 -3.04
C GLY A 154 18.21 26.69 -4.22
N ASP A 155 17.64 25.49 -4.05
CA ASP A 155 17.05 24.70 -5.14
C ASP A 155 15.52 24.49 -5.01
N ALA A 156 14.82 25.39 -4.31
CA ALA A 156 13.37 25.37 -4.14
C ALA A 156 12.58 25.84 -5.38
N ASP A 157 12.90 25.31 -6.57
CA ASP A 157 12.10 25.51 -7.80
C ASP A 157 11.02 24.42 -7.91
N PRO A 158 9.72 24.76 -7.77
CA PRO A 158 8.63 23.79 -7.85
C PRO A 158 8.61 22.97 -9.14
N ARG A 159 9.12 23.52 -10.25
CA ARG A 159 9.15 22.85 -11.56
C ARG A 159 10.16 21.70 -11.59
N LYS A 160 11.23 21.80 -10.80
CA LYS A 160 12.25 20.74 -10.67
C LYS A 160 11.84 19.65 -9.69
N HIS A 161 10.97 19.99 -8.74
CA HIS A 161 10.59 19.14 -7.61
C HIS A 161 9.10 18.80 -7.59
N ALA A 162 8.50 18.57 -8.77
CA ALA A 162 7.06 18.35 -8.92
C ALA A 162 6.52 17.21 -8.02
N VAL A 163 7.31 16.15 -7.80
CA VAL A 163 6.97 15.03 -6.91
C VAL A 163 6.80 15.49 -5.46
N ILE A 164 7.77 16.26 -4.96
CA ILE A 164 7.75 16.78 -3.58
C ILE A 164 6.62 17.80 -3.45
N VAL A 165 6.44 18.67 -4.44
CA VAL A 165 5.32 19.62 -4.48
C VAL A 165 3.99 18.90 -4.38
N GLN A 166 3.76 17.86 -5.20
CA GLN A 166 2.53 17.07 -5.16
C GLN A 166 2.33 16.40 -3.80
N TYR A 167 3.39 15.82 -3.21
CA TYR A 167 3.33 15.26 -1.87
C TYR A 167 2.93 16.29 -0.81
N LEU A 168 3.59 17.45 -0.77
CA LEU A 168 3.27 18.50 0.21
C LEU A 168 1.84 19.02 0.02
N LEU A 169 1.41 19.18 -1.24
CA LEU A 169 0.03 19.51 -1.57
C LEU A 169 -0.94 18.39 -1.18
N ASN A 170 -0.55 17.11 -1.17
CA ASN A 170 -1.41 16.04 -0.67
C ASN A 170 -1.54 16.05 0.87
N MET A 171 -0.54 16.60 1.56
CA MET A 171 -0.42 16.56 3.03
C MET A 171 -0.93 17.80 3.77
N LEU A 172 -1.26 18.93 3.12
CA LEU A 172 -1.63 20.19 3.82
C LEU A 172 -2.71 20.02 4.90
N ASP A 173 -3.77 19.23 4.64
CA ASP A 173 -4.91 19.13 5.57
C ASP A 173 -4.71 17.97 6.58
N ARG A 174 -3.57 17.29 6.51
CA ARG A 174 -3.24 16.15 7.37
C ARG A 174 -2.32 16.56 8.53
N GLN A 175 -1.80 17.79 8.51
CA GLN A 175 -0.87 18.28 9.53
C GLN A 175 -1.53 18.58 10.89
N GLU A 176 -2.86 18.61 10.95
CA GLU A 176 -3.62 18.99 12.15
C GLU A 176 -3.82 17.84 13.16
N GLY A 177 -3.40 16.60 12.82
CA GLY A 177 -3.48 15.45 13.73
C GLY A 177 -2.98 14.14 13.12
N GLU A 178 -2.44 13.24 13.94
CA GLU A 178 -1.92 11.92 13.50
C GLU A 178 -3.01 11.07 12.84
N GLU A 179 -4.25 11.17 13.31
CA GLU A 179 -5.42 10.47 12.77
C GLU A 179 -5.73 10.84 11.31
N ASN A 180 -5.20 11.96 10.85
CA ASN A 180 -5.34 12.45 9.49
C ASN A 180 -4.23 11.94 8.57
N TYR A 181 -3.19 11.30 9.09
CA TYR A 181 -2.19 10.64 8.26
C TYR A 181 -2.72 9.33 7.66
N LEU A 182 -2.13 8.94 6.54
CA LEU A 182 -2.62 7.86 5.67
C LEU A 182 -2.73 6.53 6.42
N ALA A 183 -1.71 6.15 7.18
CA ALA A 183 -1.71 4.90 7.95
C ALA A 183 -2.88 4.85 8.96
N ALA A 184 -3.12 5.94 9.70
CA ALA A 184 -4.23 6.02 10.65
C ALA A 184 -5.59 5.95 9.95
N GLN A 185 -5.72 6.57 8.77
CA GLN A 185 -6.93 6.45 7.95
C GLN A 185 -7.13 5.02 7.42
N VAL A 186 -6.08 4.37 6.91
CA VAL A 186 -6.13 2.98 6.43
C VAL A 186 -6.60 2.04 7.54
N PHE A 187 -5.98 2.10 8.72
CA PHE A 187 -6.39 1.22 9.82
C PHE A 187 -7.77 1.54 10.37
N ARG A 188 -8.18 2.82 10.40
CA ARG A 188 -9.55 3.20 10.79
C ARG A 188 -10.60 2.67 9.81
N GLU A 189 -10.38 2.82 8.51
CA GLU A 189 -11.25 2.28 7.46
C GLU A 189 -11.28 0.75 7.50
N ALA A 190 -10.14 0.10 7.74
CA ALA A 190 -10.07 -1.36 7.88
C ALA A 190 -10.83 -1.86 9.12
N SER A 191 -10.68 -1.21 10.27
CA SER A 191 -11.44 -1.53 11.48
C SER A 191 -12.94 -1.38 11.26
N GLN A 192 -13.37 -0.29 10.63
CA GLN A 192 -14.78 -0.09 10.30
C GLN A 192 -15.30 -1.17 9.35
N TRP A 193 -14.51 -1.52 8.32
CA TRP A 193 -14.88 -2.57 7.39
C TRP A 193 -15.07 -3.93 8.08
N VAL A 194 -14.22 -4.28 9.05
CA VAL A 194 -14.37 -5.51 9.84
C VAL A 194 -15.64 -5.48 10.68
N GLU A 195 -15.96 -4.35 11.31
CA GLU A 195 -17.20 -4.22 12.09
C GLU A 195 -18.45 -4.37 11.21
N ASP A 196 -18.47 -3.71 10.04
CA ASP A 196 -19.58 -3.80 9.09
C ASP A 196 -19.75 -5.23 8.53
N ASN A 197 -18.66 -6.00 8.44
CA ASN A 197 -18.65 -7.35 7.89
C ASN A 197 -18.55 -8.46 8.96
N ARG A 198 -18.68 -8.13 10.25
CA ARG A 198 -18.52 -9.12 11.34
C ARG A 198 -19.48 -10.31 11.25
N GLY A 199 -20.64 -10.11 10.63
CA GLY A 199 -21.65 -11.14 10.35
C GLY A 199 -21.44 -11.91 9.04
N ASN A 200 -20.64 -11.36 8.11
CA ASN A 200 -20.39 -11.95 6.81
C ASN A 200 -19.18 -12.90 6.88
N LYS A 201 -19.43 -14.21 6.97
CA LYS A 201 -18.38 -15.22 7.09
C LYS A 201 -18.50 -16.26 5.98
N PRO A 202 -17.38 -16.67 5.34
CA PRO A 202 -16.02 -16.18 5.57
C PRO A 202 -15.76 -14.81 4.91
N PHE A 203 -14.76 -14.08 5.41
CA PHE A 203 -14.27 -12.85 4.75
C PHE A 203 -12.75 -12.85 4.56
N PHE A 204 -12.29 -12.09 3.58
CA PHE A 204 -10.90 -11.78 3.28
C PHE A 204 -10.71 -10.26 3.24
N LEU A 205 -9.76 -9.73 4.01
CA LEU A 205 -9.41 -8.31 4.01
C LEU A 205 -7.91 -8.12 3.78
N TRP A 206 -7.56 -7.35 2.75
CA TRP A 206 -6.20 -6.88 2.50
C TRP A 206 -6.05 -5.42 2.93
N ILE A 207 -5.10 -5.13 3.82
CA ILE A 207 -4.81 -3.82 4.40
C ILE A 207 -3.40 -3.41 3.99
N VAL A 208 -3.23 -2.22 3.41
CA VAL A 208 -1.93 -1.78 2.88
C VAL A 208 -1.70 -0.27 2.83
#